data_AF-A0A842WDB1-F1
#
_entry.id   AF-A0A842WDB1-F1
#
_cell.length_a   1.000
_cell.length_b   1.000
_cell.length_c   1.000
_cell.angle_alpha   90.00
_cell.angle_beta   90.00
_cell.angle_gamma   90.00
#
_symmetry.space_group_name_H-M   'P 1'
#
loop_
_entity.id
_entity.type
_entity.pdbx_description
1 polymer ?
#
loop_
_entity_poly.entity_id
_entity_poly.type
_entity_poly.pdbx_seq_one_letter_code
_entity_poly.pdbx_strand_id
1 'polypeptide(L)'
;MSYIEVSDITDRIAEGIDMTSYIMEADEAVNDVAEELGVRNTTDIETSPLHYMVRRYAITYALMRMCQDALGVSNLPNPQSNKYLIAYNMYREQLQSQRKRISREMITGTVNATRDRANLMTATVFRG
;
A
#
# COMPACT_ATOMS: atom_id res chain seq x y z
N MET A 1 11.64 7.79 3.11
CA MET A 1 11.46 7.33 1.72
C MET A 1 9.96 7.27 1.52
N SER A 2 9.42 7.93 0.50
CA SER A 2 7.97 8.03 0.33
C SER A 2 7.54 7.34 -0.95
N TYR A 3 6.45 6.57 -0.85
CA TYR A 3 5.91 5.74 -1.93
C TYR A 3 4.82 6.47 -2.73
N ILE A 4 4.21 7.48 -2.12
CA ILE A 4 3.15 8.31 -2.69
C ILE A 4 3.42 9.79 -2.37
N GLU A 5 2.99 10.68 -3.25
CA GLU A 5 3.09 12.12 -3.03
C GLU A 5 1.70 12.72 -2.78
N VAL A 6 1.65 13.92 -2.21
CA VAL A 6 0.37 14.65 -1.99
C VAL A 6 -0.40 14.83 -3.30
N SER A 7 0.29 14.99 -4.43
CA SER A 7 -0.33 15.09 -5.75
C SER A 7 -1.02 13.81 -6.23
N ASP A 8 -0.68 12.64 -5.67
CA ASP A 8 -1.39 11.40 -5.96
C ASP A 8 -2.79 11.36 -5.29
N ILE A 9 -3.04 12.23 -4.30
CA ILE A 9 -4.32 12.33 -3.59
C ILE A 9 -5.23 13.34 -4.31
N THR A 10 -6.11 12.83 -5.15
CA THR A 10 -7.05 13.65 -5.94
C THR A 10 -8.47 13.69 -5.37
N ASP A 11 -8.73 13.04 -4.24
CA ASP A 11 -10.07 12.94 -3.69
C ASP A 11 -10.50 14.25 -3.02
N ARG A 12 -11.70 14.73 -3.34
CA ARG A 12 -12.26 16.00 -2.81
C ARG A 12 -12.46 15.96 -1.29
N ILE A 13 -12.47 14.76 -0.70
CA ILE A 13 -12.54 14.59 0.74
C ILE A 13 -11.28 15.11 1.45
N ALA A 14 -10.13 15.13 0.77
CA ALA A 14 -8.85 15.62 1.29
C ALA A 14 -8.58 17.10 0.93
N GLU A 15 -9.50 17.79 0.24
CA GLU A 15 -9.31 19.16 -0.22
C GLU A 15 -9.13 20.12 0.97
N GLY A 16 -7.98 20.81 1.03
CA GLY A 16 -7.65 21.76 2.10
C GLY A 16 -7.15 21.14 3.40
N ILE A 17 -6.90 19.83 3.43
CA ILE A 17 -6.31 19.12 4.58
C ILE A 17 -4.83 18.83 4.29
N ASP A 18 -3.95 19.05 5.28
CA ASP A 18 -2.55 18.64 5.19
C ASP A 18 -2.45 17.11 5.28
N MET A 19 -2.07 16.48 4.16
CA MET A 19 -1.99 15.02 4.04
C MET A 19 -0.63 14.44 4.42
N THR A 20 0.35 15.27 4.79
CA THR A 20 1.75 14.86 4.97
C THR A 20 1.89 13.76 6.02
N SER A 21 1.23 13.90 7.18
CA SER A 21 1.25 12.88 8.25
C SER A 21 0.62 11.56 7.81
N TYR A 22 -0.53 11.62 7.13
CA TYR A 22 -1.25 10.43 6.67
C TYR A 22 -0.50 9.69 5.56
N ILE A 23 0.29 10.40 4.76
CA ILE A 23 1.19 9.79 3.77
C ILE A 23 2.32 9.03 4.47
N MET A 24 2.91 9.61 5.52
CA MET A 24 3.94 8.91 6.30
C MET A 24 3.38 7.62 6.93
N GLU A 25 2.17 7.67 7.51
CA GLU A 25 1.50 6.47 8.03
C GLU A 25 1.18 5.45 6.91
N ALA A 26 0.83 5.92 5.71
CA ALA A 26 0.61 5.03 4.56
C ALA A 26 1.91 4.38 4.06
N ASP A 27 3.03 5.10 4.12
CA ASP A 27 4.35 4.55 3.77
C ASP A 27 4.76 3.44 4.74
N GLU A 28 4.51 3.64 6.05
CA GLU A 28 4.68 2.61 7.07
C GLU A 28 3.79 1.38 6.80
N ALA A 29 2.51 1.60 6.46
CA ALA A 29 1.60 0.51 6.13
C ALA A 29 2.05 -0.30 4.90
N VAL A 30 2.69 0.32 3.91
CA VAL A 30 3.30 -0.40 2.77
C VAL A 30 4.47 -1.26 3.24
N ASN A 31 5.30 -0.76 4.15
CA ASN A 31 6.40 -1.53 4.73
C ASN A 31 5.90 -2.73 5.54
N ASP A 32 4.86 -2.57 6.34
CA ASP A 32 4.24 -3.66 7.09
C ASP A 32 3.73 -4.76 6.15
N VAL A 33 3.05 -4.36 5.07
CA VAL A 33 2.58 -5.29 4.04
C VAL A 33 3.74 -6.00 3.34
N ALA A 34 4.85 -5.31 3.10
CA ALA A 34 6.07 -5.89 2.54
C ALA A 34 6.71 -6.92 3.48
N GLU A 35 6.79 -6.61 4.77
CA GLU A 35 7.32 -7.49 5.80
C GLU A 35 6.46 -8.75 5.97
N GLU A 36 5.13 -8.60 5.99
CA GLU A 36 4.17 -9.72 5.99
C GLU A 36 4.37 -10.66 4.79
N LEU A 37 4.80 -10.13 3.65
CA LEU A 37 5.10 -10.89 2.44
C LEU A 37 6.55 -11.42 2.38
N GLY A 38 7.33 -11.20 3.44
CA GLY A 38 8.70 -11.69 3.58
C GLY A 38 9.78 -10.82 2.93
N VAL A 39 9.46 -9.56 2.64
CA VAL A 39 10.42 -8.55 2.16
C VAL A 39 10.95 -7.79 3.38
N ARG A 40 12.14 -8.16 3.87
CA ARG A 40 12.69 -7.65 5.14
C ARG A 40 13.51 -6.37 4.99
N ASN A 41 14.03 -6.09 3.79
CA ASN A 41 14.75 -4.87 3.50
C ASN A 41 13.85 -3.93 2.71
N THR A 42 13.65 -2.72 3.22
CA THR A 42 12.90 -1.65 2.53
C THR A 42 13.53 -1.23 1.20
N THR A 43 14.83 -1.51 1.01
CA THR A 43 15.54 -1.32 -0.27
C THR A 43 15.11 -2.30 -1.35
N ASP A 44 14.49 -3.43 -0.97
CA ASP A 44 13.99 -4.43 -1.92
C ASP A 44 12.59 -4.06 -2.43
N ILE A 45 11.99 -2.98 -1.90
CA ILE A 45 10.72 -2.45 -2.38
C ILE A 45 11.00 -1.58 -3.60
N GLU A 46 10.48 -2.01 -4.75
CA GLU A 46 10.67 -1.28 -5.99
C GLU A 46 9.85 0.01 -5.95
N THR A 47 10.56 1.14 -5.87
CA THR A 47 9.94 2.47 -5.74
C THR A 47 9.73 3.17 -7.06
N SER A 48 10.36 2.71 -8.14
CA SER A 48 10.32 3.41 -9.42
C SER A 48 10.30 2.47 -10.62
N PRO A 49 9.11 2.17 -11.19
CA PRO A 49 7.78 2.56 -10.73
C PRO A 49 7.21 1.57 -9.69
N LEU A 50 6.77 2.10 -8.54
CA LEU A 50 5.94 1.33 -7.60
C LEU A 50 4.67 0.83 -8.32
N HIS A 51 4.37 -0.45 -8.13
CA HIS A 51 3.21 -1.06 -8.77
C HIS A 51 1.91 -0.35 -8.38
N TYR A 52 1.05 -0.08 -9.37
CA TYR A 52 -0.18 0.71 -9.21
C TYR A 52 -1.10 0.21 -8.09
N MET A 53 -1.20 -1.11 -7.86
CA MET A 53 -2.02 -1.64 -6.75
C MET A 53 -1.46 -1.31 -5.37
N VAL A 54 -0.13 -1.26 -5.22
CA VAL A 54 0.52 -0.89 -3.95
C VAL A 54 0.34 0.61 -3.71
N ARG A 55 0.51 1.43 -4.76
CA ARG A 55 0.20 2.87 -4.73
C ARG A 55 -1.25 3.14 -4.31
N ARG A 56 -2.20 2.42 -4.94
CA ARG A 56 -3.63 2.57 -4.64
C ARG A 56 -3.97 2.17 -3.19
N TYR A 57 -3.30 1.15 -2.66
CA TYR A 57 -3.40 0.75 -1.26
C TYR A 57 -2.93 1.85 -0.32
N ALA A 58 -1.76 2.43 -0.56
CA ALA A 58 -1.23 3.52 0.24
C ALA A 58 -2.17 4.76 0.24
N ILE A 59 -2.68 5.16 -0.93
CA ILE A 59 -3.65 6.28 -1.04
C ILE A 59 -4.93 5.98 -0.25
N THR A 60 -5.47 4.76 -0.39
CA THR A 60 -6.68 4.34 0.31
C THR A 60 -6.46 4.34 1.83
N TYR A 61 -5.27 3.94 2.29
CA TYR A 61 -4.89 3.96 3.71
C TYR A 61 -4.86 5.40 4.25
N ALA A 62 -4.16 6.30 3.56
CA ALA A 62 -4.06 7.71 3.96
C ALA A 62 -5.44 8.36 4.10
N LEU A 63 -6.33 8.16 3.12
CA LEU A 63 -7.71 8.68 3.15
C LEU A 63 -8.55 8.07 4.28
N MET A 64 -8.39 6.77 4.54
CA MET A 64 -9.06 6.10 5.65
C MET A 64 -8.65 6.70 7.00
N ARG A 65 -7.35 6.90 7.23
CA ARG A 65 -6.81 7.47 8.48
C ARG A 65 -7.25 8.90 8.70
N MET A 66 -7.22 9.71 7.64
CA MET A 66 -7.75 11.07 7.66
C MET A 66 -9.24 11.10 8.06
N CYS A 67 -10.06 10.21 7.49
CA CYS A 67 -11.47 10.10 7.88
C CYS A 67 -11.64 9.63 9.33
N GLN A 68 -10.81 8.70 9.79
CA GLN A 68 -10.85 8.21 11.18
C GLN A 68 -10.55 9.32 12.18
N ASP A 69 -9.56 10.17 11.89
CA ASP A 69 -9.18 11.30 12.73
C ASP A 69 -10.29 12.36 12.76
N ALA A 70 -10.86 12.69 11.59
CA ALA A 70 -12.01 13.60 11.48
C ALA A 70 -13.24 13.12 12.28
N LEU A 71 -13.44 11.80 12.39
CA LEU A 71 -14.47 11.21 13.25
C LEU A 71 -14.13 11.32 14.74
N GLY A 72 -12.87 11.10 15.12
CA GLY A 72 -12.40 11.13 16.50
C GLY A 72 -12.38 12.54 17.12
N VAL A 73 -12.19 13.58 16.30
CA VAL A 73 -12.22 14.98 16.77
C VAL A 73 -13.66 15.49 17.00
N SER A 74 -14.67 14.90 16.35
CA SER A 74 -16.06 15.36 16.45
C SER A 74 -16.86 14.61 17.52
N ASN A 75 -16.77 15.05 18.78
CA ASN A 75 -17.61 14.57 19.89
C ASN A 75 -19.09 15.04 19.85
N LEU A 76 -19.50 15.72 18.78
CA LEU A 76 -20.88 16.16 18.57
C LEU A 76 -21.49 15.40 17.37
N PRO A 77 -22.78 15.05 17.41
CA PRO A 77 -23.50 14.47 16.27
C PRO A 77 -23.67 15.54 15.19
N ASN A 78 -22.60 15.80 14.44
CA ASN A 78 -22.56 16.75 13.34
C ASN A 78 -22.84 15.98 12.03
N PRO A 79 -23.71 16.47 11.13
CA PRO A 79 -23.92 15.86 9.82
C PRO A 79 -22.62 15.67 9.00
N GLN A 80 -21.56 16.45 9.28
CA GLN A 80 -20.25 16.21 8.67
C GLN A 80 -19.58 14.89 9.13
N SER A 81 -19.80 14.48 10.38
CA SER A 81 -19.32 13.19 10.90
C SER A 81 -19.92 12.02 10.13
N ASN A 82 -21.17 12.13 9.64
CA ASN A 82 -21.78 11.08 8.81
C ASN A 82 -21.07 10.94 7.45
N LYS A 83 -20.59 12.04 6.85
CA LYS A 83 -19.83 11.98 5.58
C LYS A 83 -18.52 11.21 5.77
N TYR A 84 -17.74 11.53 6.80
CA TYR A 84 -16.48 10.86 7.09
C TYR A 84 -16.69 9.41 7.53
N LEU A 85 -17.80 9.09 8.20
CA LEU A 85 -18.15 7.72 8.58
C LEU A 85 -18.42 6.84 7.36
N ILE A 86 -19.21 7.33 6.42
CA ILE A 86 -19.50 6.62 5.17
C ILE A 86 -18.20 6.43 4.37
N ALA A 87 -17.42 7.49 4.21
CA ALA A 87 -16.15 7.45 3.48
C ALA A 87 -15.15 6.47 4.13
N TYR A 88 -15.01 6.51 5.45
CA TYR A 88 -14.17 5.58 6.21
C TYR A 88 -14.56 4.12 5.94
N ASN A 89 -15.85 3.78 6.02
CA ASN A 89 -16.31 2.41 5.76
C ASN A 89 -16.02 1.97 4.32
N MET A 90 -16.24 2.85 3.34
CA MET A 90 -15.92 2.57 1.93
C MET A 90 -14.41 2.33 1.72
N TYR A 91 -13.55 3.21 2.25
CA TYR A 91 -12.11 3.04 2.12
C TYR A 91 -11.61 1.80 2.86
N ARG A 92 -12.16 1.47 4.02
CA ARG A 92 -11.84 0.25 4.77
C ARG A 92 -12.13 -1.01 3.97
N GLU A 93 -13.29 -1.09 3.32
CA GLU A 93 -13.64 -2.22 2.44
C GLU A 93 -12.71 -2.32 1.23
N GLN A 94 -12.43 -1.19 0.60
CA GLN A 94 -11.48 -1.12 -0.53
C GLN A 94 -10.08 -1.57 -0.12
N LEU A 95 -9.61 -1.13 1.05
CA LEU A 95 -8.29 -1.46 1.58
C LEU A 95 -8.15 -2.97 1.82
N GLN A 96 -9.16 -3.60 2.42
CA GLN A 96 -9.17 -5.06 2.61
C GLN A 96 -9.16 -5.82 1.28
N SER A 97 -9.92 -5.34 0.29
CA SER A 97 -9.94 -5.93 -1.05
C SER A 97 -8.58 -5.78 -1.76
N GLN A 98 -7.96 -4.61 -1.66
CA GLN A 98 -6.65 -4.32 -2.25
C GLN A 98 -5.54 -5.13 -1.59
N ARG A 99 -5.50 -5.21 -0.25
CA ARG A 99 -4.51 -6.00 0.50
C ARG A 99 -4.44 -7.45 0.04
N LYS A 100 -5.59 -8.08 -0.21
CA LYS A 100 -5.70 -9.47 -0.69
C LYS A 100 -5.13 -9.67 -2.10
N ARG A 101 -5.00 -8.60 -2.88
CA ARG A 101 -4.52 -8.62 -4.27
C ARG A 101 -3.04 -8.27 -4.40
N ILE A 102 -2.43 -7.70 -3.36
CA ILE A 102 -1.00 -7.36 -3.36
C ILE A 102 -0.20 -8.64 -3.15
N SER A 103 0.59 -9.01 -4.15
CA SER A 103 1.58 -10.08 -4.06
C SER A 103 2.97 -9.52 -3.75
N ARG A 104 3.87 -10.41 -3.31
CA ARG A 104 5.28 -10.07 -3.09
C ARG A 104 5.93 -9.48 -4.35
N GLU A 105 5.62 -10.02 -5.52
CA GLU A 105 6.23 -9.59 -6.79
C GLU A 105 5.78 -8.18 -7.18
N MET A 106 4.58 -7.76 -6.77
CA MET A 106 4.13 -6.38 -6.96
C MET A 106 4.89 -5.39 -6.08
N ILE A 107 5.45 -5.84 -4.96
CA ILE A 107 6.25 -5.01 -4.04
C ILE A 107 7.70 -4.98 -4.49
N THR A 108 8.27 -6.13 -4.85
CA THR A 108 9.69 -6.25 -5.19
C THR A 108 10.00 -6.02 -6.67
N GLY A 109 8.96 -5.88 -7.51
CA GLY A 109 9.01 -5.82 -8.99
C GLY A 109 9.68 -7.01 -9.69
N THR A 110 10.21 -7.94 -8.91
CA THR A 110 10.84 -9.18 -9.35
C THR A 110 9.82 -10.30 -9.33
N VAL A 111 9.48 -10.82 -10.52
CA VAL A 111 8.83 -12.12 -10.63
C VAL A 111 9.86 -13.16 -10.24
N ASN A 112 9.77 -13.70 -9.03
CA ASN A 112 10.58 -14.85 -8.66
C ASN A 112 10.16 -16.01 -9.57
N ALA A 113 10.91 -16.23 -10.65
CA ALA A 113 10.83 -17.41 -11.49
C ALA A 113 11.20 -18.62 -10.65
N THR A 114 10.24 -19.12 -9.87
CA THR A 114 10.36 -20.36 -9.07
C THR A 114 10.54 -21.59 -9.99
N ARG A 115 10.58 -21.40 -11.31
CA ARG A 115 10.92 -22.43 -12.31
C ARG A 115 12.41 -22.58 -12.61
N ASP A 116 13.28 -21.62 -12.29
CA ASP A 116 14.72 -21.72 -12.68
C ASP A 116 15.63 -22.33 -11.61
N ARG A 117 15.11 -22.67 -10.42
CA ARG A 117 15.87 -23.44 -9.42
C ARG A 117 15.88 -24.96 -9.64
N ALA A 118 15.25 -25.46 -10.70
CA ALA A 118 15.27 -26.88 -11.05
C ALA A 118 16.32 -27.24 -12.12
N ASN A 119 16.94 -26.27 -12.81
CA ASN A 119 17.77 -26.55 -14.00
C ASN A 119 19.28 -26.28 -13.84
N LEU A 120 19.76 -25.89 -12.65
CA LEU A 120 21.18 -25.57 -12.46
C LEU A 120 22.02 -26.64 -11.74
N MET A 121 21.46 -27.82 -11.42
CA MET A 121 22.19 -28.86 -10.69
C MET A 121 22.25 -30.27 -11.32
N THR A 122 21.77 -30.49 -12.55
CA THR A 122 21.78 -31.86 -13.12
C THR A 122 21.97 -31.93 -14.63
N ALA A 123 23.11 -31.47 -15.16
CA ALA A 123 23.62 -31.96 -16.46
C ALA A 123 25.08 -31.56 -16.73
N THR A 124 26.03 -31.89 -15.85
CA THR A 124 27.43 -32.01 -16.31
C THR A 124 27.58 -33.38 -16.96
N VAL A 125 27.17 -33.49 -18.23
CA VAL A 125 27.49 -34.66 -19.05
C VAL A 125 28.95 -34.52 -19.46
N PHE A 126 29.86 -35.22 -18.77
CA PHE A 126 31.21 -35.45 -19.29
C PHE A 126 31.10 -36.36 -20.52
N ARG A 127 31.36 -35.80 -21.70
CA ARG A 127 31.80 -36.54 -22.88
C ARG A 127 33.26 -36.17 -23.12
N GLY A 128 34.14 -37.15 -22.99
CA GLY A 128 35.59 -37.03 -23.17
C GLY A 128 36.30 -38.04 -22.31
#